data_AF-X6FJ71-F1
#
_entry.id   AF-X6FJ71-F1
#
_cell.length_a   1.000
_cell.length_b   1.000
_cell.length_c   1.000
_cell.angle_alpha   90.00
_cell.angle_beta   90.00
_cell.angle_gamma   90.00
#
_symmetry.space_group_name_H-M   'P 1'
#
loop_
_entity.id
_entity.type
_entity.pdbx_description
1 polymer ?
#
loop_
_entity_poly.entity_id
_entity_poly.type
_entity_poly.pdbx_seq_one_letter_code
_entity_poly.pdbx_strand_id
1 'polypeptide(L)'
;MHCFRRLQPQAIEYTQPRDPLSSDELLSLLRRTVAESLQRSQGDIGVSLSGGIDSAAIAALLQKADPRRVIRSFTVGYGEEDPEIQGGRATASHLGLEHHEIIVGAQDLASLMQQVVRVLGNPGGYDEFPCLFALWRDASRSVQTLFSGNLSDTLFGGMPYHRDLWLRMNDVRDDVSRKDQSGKGPKDLLFENLRQSLTDWDERIGAQTLLASRADLQLVMPLSRRSLLDLSLRLPARQKVTECHVKSFFRESISSLLPPEILHRPKGIQQLRYDADMRDTLLELSRRYLTKDRVERHAIVSPDDVQACISESKDNFTEARFQTLWNMLIFEIWTDAFANAPSQSKPI
;
A
#
# COMPACT_ATOMS: atom_id res chain seq x y z
N MET A 1 -31.45 -24.92 -11.32
CA MET A 1 -30.57 -24.65 -10.15
C MET A 1 -29.19 -25.19 -10.44
N HIS A 2 -28.25 -24.34 -10.85
CA HIS A 2 -26.85 -24.75 -10.94
C HIS A 2 -26.29 -24.75 -9.51
N CYS A 3 -26.24 -25.92 -8.91
CA CYS A 3 -25.65 -26.13 -7.59
C CYS A 3 -24.13 -26.10 -7.76
N PHE A 4 -23.53 -24.92 -7.65
CA PHE A 4 -22.08 -24.81 -7.65
C PHE A 4 -21.53 -25.50 -6.40
N ARG A 5 -20.87 -26.64 -6.59
CA ARG A 5 -20.12 -27.32 -5.53
C ARG A 5 -18.88 -26.48 -5.23
N ARG A 6 -18.92 -25.70 -4.14
CA ARG A 6 -17.75 -25.01 -3.61
C ARG A 6 -16.72 -26.07 -3.20
N LEU A 7 -15.64 -26.20 -3.97
CA LEU A 7 -14.51 -27.01 -3.55
C LEU A 7 -13.88 -26.30 -2.36
N GLN A 8 -13.66 -27.05 -1.26
CA GLN A 8 -12.79 -26.57 -0.21
C GLN A 8 -11.41 -26.42 -0.86
N PRO A 9 -10.80 -25.22 -0.88
CA PRO A 9 -9.42 -25.10 -1.32
C PRO A 9 -8.61 -26.11 -0.50
N GLN A 10 -7.95 -27.05 -1.17
CA GLN A 10 -6.92 -27.82 -0.50
C GLN A 10 -5.88 -26.78 -0.13
N ALA A 11 -5.80 -26.44 1.17
CA ALA A 11 -4.66 -25.68 1.64
C ALA A 11 -3.45 -26.46 1.13
N ILE A 12 -2.67 -25.85 0.22
CA ILE A 12 -1.25 -26.09 0.31
C ILE A 12 -0.97 -25.67 1.74
N GLU A 13 -0.85 -26.66 2.64
CA GLU A 13 -0.47 -26.39 4.00
C GLU A 13 0.93 -25.79 3.87
N TYR A 14 0.99 -24.46 3.79
CA TYR A 14 2.19 -23.71 4.06
C TYR A 14 2.48 -23.99 5.53
N THR A 15 3.14 -25.12 5.75
CA THR A 15 3.56 -25.55 7.07
C THR A 15 4.60 -24.57 7.56
N GLN A 16 4.53 -24.23 8.84
CA GLN A 16 5.51 -23.32 9.43
C GLN A 16 6.91 -23.91 9.20
N PRO A 17 7.80 -23.17 8.53
CA PRO A 17 9.15 -23.63 8.19
C PRO A 17 10.02 -23.65 9.43
N ARG A 18 10.81 -24.71 9.61
CA ARG A 18 11.72 -24.83 10.75
C ARG A 18 13.12 -24.31 10.44
N ASP A 19 13.56 -24.50 9.20
CA ASP A 19 14.93 -24.20 8.77
C ASP A 19 15.07 -22.76 8.27
N PRO A 20 16.12 -22.04 8.70
CA PRO A 20 16.37 -20.69 8.22
C PRO A 20 16.79 -20.68 6.75
N LEU A 21 16.34 -19.67 6.00
CA LEU A 21 16.80 -19.42 4.63
C LEU A 21 17.96 -18.41 4.62
N SER A 22 18.81 -18.47 3.59
CA SER A 22 19.91 -17.52 3.41
C SER A 22 19.43 -16.24 2.72
N SER A 23 19.96 -15.08 3.13
CA SER A 23 19.68 -13.79 2.50
C SER A 23 20.13 -13.74 1.03
N ASP A 24 21.15 -14.51 0.65
CA ASP A 24 21.60 -14.68 -0.75
C ASP A 24 20.56 -15.36 -1.64
N GLU A 25 19.78 -16.29 -1.08
CA GLU A 25 18.70 -16.96 -1.83
C GLU A 25 17.58 -15.97 -2.17
N LEU A 26 17.23 -15.09 -1.22
CA LEU A 26 16.26 -14.03 -1.46
C LEU A 26 16.80 -13.02 -2.47
N LEU A 27 18.05 -12.56 -2.34
CA LEU A 27 18.65 -11.63 -3.30
C LEU A 27 18.70 -12.21 -4.72
N SER A 28 19.07 -13.48 -4.84
CA SER A 28 19.09 -14.20 -6.13
C SER A 28 17.71 -14.31 -6.74
N LEU A 29 16.68 -14.56 -5.92
CA LEU A 29 15.30 -14.61 -6.37
C LEU A 29 14.79 -13.22 -6.79
N LEU A 30 15.08 -12.18 -6.02
CA LEU A 30 14.74 -10.79 -6.33
C LEU A 30 15.36 -10.34 -7.66
N ARG A 31 16.65 -10.63 -7.89
CA ARG A 31 17.33 -10.35 -9.16
C ARG A 31 16.61 -11.01 -10.33
N ARG A 32 16.25 -12.29 -10.18
CA ARG A 32 15.55 -13.05 -11.22
C ARG A 32 14.16 -12.47 -11.50
N THR A 33 13.35 -12.24 -10.47
CA THR A 33 11.96 -11.76 -10.63
C THR A 33 11.90 -10.36 -11.22
N VAL A 34 12.84 -9.47 -10.87
CA VAL A 34 12.95 -8.13 -11.46
C VAL A 34 13.40 -8.23 -12.92
N ALA A 35 14.45 -9.01 -13.23
CA ALA A 35 14.94 -9.19 -14.59
C ALA A 35 13.87 -9.79 -15.54
N GLU A 36 13.15 -10.82 -15.10
CA GLU A 36 12.06 -11.40 -15.89
C GLU A 36 10.89 -10.41 -16.07
N SER A 37 10.60 -9.59 -15.06
CA SER A 37 9.56 -8.56 -15.16
C SER A 37 9.97 -7.45 -16.13
N LEU A 38 11.25 -7.06 -16.13
CA LEU A 38 11.84 -6.13 -17.07
C LEU A 38 11.76 -6.64 -18.51
N GLN A 39 12.12 -7.91 -18.75
CA GLN A 39 12.05 -8.54 -20.07
C GLN A 39 10.63 -8.59 -20.65
N ARG A 40 9.61 -8.70 -19.78
CA ARG A 40 8.19 -8.72 -20.17
C ARG A 40 7.57 -7.32 -20.30
N SER A 41 8.30 -6.27 -19.90
CA SER A 41 7.81 -4.88 -19.95
C SER A 41 8.03 -4.30 -21.35
N GLN A 42 7.07 -3.49 -21.80
CA GLN A 42 7.14 -2.82 -23.11
C GLN A 42 7.35 -1.31 -22.94
N GLY A 43 7.94 -0.69 -23.95
CA GLY A 43 8.15 0.76 -24.00
C GLY A 43 9.17 1.28 -22.98
N ASP A 44 9.10 2.57 -22.70
CA ASP A 44 9.82 3.22 -21.61
C ASP A 44 9.30 2.73 -20.26
N ILE A 45 10.24 2.53 -19.34
CA ILE A 45 9.97 2.05 -18.00
C ILE A 45 10.26 3.14 -16.97
N GLY A 46 9.53 3.10 -15.87
CA GLY A 46 9.84 3.86 -14.67
C GLY A 46 9.76 3.02 -13.42
N VAL A 47 10.11 3.63 -12.29
CA VAL A 47 9.94 3.05 -10.95
C VAL A 47 9.31 4.08 -10.02
N SER A 48 8.27 3.70 -9.28
CA SER A 48 7.77 4.51 -8.18
C SER A 48 8.75 4.43 -7.02
N LEU A 49 9.30 5.56 -6.59
CA LEU A 49 10.13 5.68 -5.41
C LEU A 49 9.33 6.22 -4.23
N SER A 50 9.80 5.88 -3.05
CA SER A 50 9.24 6.29 -1.77
C SER A 50 10.41 6.49 -0.80
N GLY A 51 10.12 6.90 0.44
CA GLY A 51 11.12 6.96 1.50
C GLY A 51 11.64 5.58 1.92
N GLY A 52 10.99 4.48 1.51
CA GLY A 52 11.28 3.13 1.96
C GLY A 52 12.36 2.38 1.18
N ILE A 53 12.84 1.28 1.78
CA ILE A 53 13.82 0.37 1.18
C ILE A 53 13.26 -0.48 0.04
N ASP A 54 11.93 -0.59 -0.06
CA ASP A 54 11.26 -1.53 -0.97
C ASP A 54 11.38 -1.07 -2.41
N SER A 55 10.96 0.17 -2.67
CA SER A 55 11.06 0.82 -3.96
C SER A 55 12.53 1.05 -4.33
N ALA A 56 13.38 1.40 -3.36
CA ALA A 56 14.82 1.54 -3.55
C ALA A 56 15.48 0.23 -4.02
N ALA A 57 15.11 -0.91 -3.43
CA ALA A 57 15.59 -2.21 -3.86
C ALA A 57 15.17 -2.54 -5.30
N ILE A 58 13.91 -2.28 -5.65
CA ILE A 58 13.42 -2.50 -7.02
C ILE A 58 14.18 -1.62 -8.02
N ALA A 59 14.40 -0.33 -7.70
CA ALA A 59 15.15 0.58 -8.54
C ALA A 59 16.61 0.13 -8.75
N ALA A 60 17.31 -0.26 -7.69
CA ALA A 60 18.67 -0.76 -7.76
C ALA A 60 18.77 -2.07 -8.58
N LEU A 61 17.78 -2.96 -8.43
CA LEU A 61 17.72 -4.21 -9.19
C LEU A 61 17.42 -3.98 -10.67
N LEU A 62 16.56 -3.02 -11.01
CA LEU A 62 16.30 -2.63 -12.40
C LEU A 62 17.56 -2.09 -13.08
N GLN A 63 18.28 -1.19 -12.41
CA GLN A 63 19.55 -0.65 -12.93
C GLN A 63 20.60 -1.75 -13.13
N LYS A 64 20.69 -2.73 -12.21
CA LYS A 64 21.61 -3.88 -12.38
C LYS A 64 21.18 -4.83 -13.50
N ALA A 65 19.88 -4.98 -13.73
CA ALA A 65 19.34 -5.86 -14.78
C ALA A 65 19.58 -5.29 -16.18
N ASP A 66 19.57 -3.95 -16.33
CA ASP A 66 19.91 -3.28 -17.59
C ASP A 66 20.64 -1.94 -17.35
N PRO A 67 21.98 -1.96 -17.18
CA PRO A 67 22.75 -0.78 -16.81
C PRO A 67 22.79 0.35 -17.85
N ARG A 68 22.37 0.07 -19.09
CA ARG A 68 22.37 1.05 -20.19
C ARG A 68 21.02 1.76 -20.33
N ARG A 69 19.98 1.23 -19.69
CA ARG A 69 18.64 1.77 -19.82
C ARG A 69 18.46 2.98 -18.91
N VAL A 70 17.92 4.05 -19.47
CA VAL A 70 17.48 5.20 -18.68
C VAL A 70 16.22 4.79 -17.92
N ILE A 71 16.28 4.85 -16.60
CA ILE A 71 15.15 4.54 -15.72
C ILE A 71 14.66 5.86 -15.13
N ARG A 72 13.40 6.20 -15.41
CA ARG A 72 12.71 7.32 -14.77
C ARG A 72 12.20 6.88 -13.40
N SER A 73 12.23 7.79 -12.44
CA SER A 73 11.72 7.54 -11.10
C SER A 73 10.70 8.60 -10.72
N PHE A 74 9.65 8.19 -10.02
CA PHE A 74 8.52 9.04 -9.68
C PHE A 74 8.23 8.93 -8.19
N THR A 75 8.15 10.04 -7.48
CA THR A 75 7.72 10.08 -6.08
C THR A 75 6.59 11.08 -5.93
N VAL A 76 5.61 10.76 -5.08
CA VAL A 76 4.50 11.65 -4.77
C VAL A 76 4.46 11.97 -3.28
N GLY A 77 4.11 13.20 -2.94
CA GLY A 77 3.98 13.64 -1.56
C GLY A 77 3.38 15.04 -1.44
N TYR A 78 3.45 15.60 -0.24
CA TYR A 78 2.77 16.85 0.13
C TYR A 78 3.76 17.97 0.42
N GLY A 79 4.58 18.32 -0.58
CA GLY A 79 5.59 19.37 -0.53
C GLY A 79 7.02 18.84 -0.41
N GLU A 80 8.01 19.73 -0.51
CA GLU A 80 9.43 19.35 -0.59
C GLU A 80 9.99 18.73 0.68
N GLU A 81 9.39 19.05 1.83
CA GLU A 81 9.75 18.54 3.16
C GLU A 81 9.06 17.22 3.50
N ASP A 82 8.25 16.67 2.61
CA ASP A 82 7.64 15.36 2.82
C ASP A 82 8.73 14.27 2.86
N PRO A 83 8.77 13.43 3.92
CA PRO A 83 9.74 12.33 4.02
C PRO A 83 9.74 11.38 2.81
N GLU A 84 8.58 11.19 2.15
CA GLU A 84 8.48 10.40 0.93
C GLU A 84 9.26 11.06 -0.22
N ILE A 85 9.07 12.38 -0.41
CA ILE A 85 9.76 13.20 -1.43
C ILE A 85 11.26 13.25 -1.18
N GLN A 86 11.68 13.63 0.02
CA GLN A 86 13.10 13.68 0.40
C GLN A 86 13.76 12.30 0.23
N GLY A 87 13.05 11.26 0.64
CA GLY A 87 13.56 9.90 0.58
C GLY A 87 13.66 9.36 -0.85
N GLY A 88 12.67 9.64 -1.70
CA GLY A 88 12.69 9.33 -3.12
C GLY A 88 13.82 10.03 -3.85
N ARG A 89 13.97 11.35 -3.63
CA ARG A 89 15.05 12.17 -4.17
C ARG A 89 16.44 11.64 -3.80
N ALA A 90 16.64 11.29 -2.54
CA ALA A 90 17.90 10.73 -2.07
C ALA A 90 18.23 9.39 -2.73
N THR A 91 17.23 8.50 -2.87
CA THR A 91 17.40 7.22 -3.57
C THR A 91 17.70 7.42 -5.05
N ALA A 92 16.95 8.30 -5.73
CA ALA A 92 17.17 8.60 -7.14
C ALA A 92 18.56 9.22 -7.38
N SER A 93 19.00 10.13 -6.52
CA SER A 93 20.32 10.76 -6.59
C SER A 93 21.44 9.73 -6.42
N HIS A 94 21.30 8.81 -5.46
CA HIS A 94 22.28 7.74 -5.24
C HIS A 94 22.40 6.80 -6.44
N LEU A 95 21.26 6.46 -7.05
CA LEU A 95 21.21 5.54 -8.19
C LEU A 95 21.40 6.24 -9.54
N GLY A 96 21.49 7.57 -9.60
CA GLY A 96 21.62 8.33 -10.84
C GLY A 96 20.42 8.22 -11.78
N LEU A 97 19.20 8.25 -11.22
CA LEU A 97 17.95 8.12 -11.98
C LEU A 97 17.43 9.49 -12.44
N GLU A 98 16.69 9.50 -13.55
CA GLU A 98 15.91 10.69 -13.96
C GLU A 98 14.69 10.80 -13.01
N HIS A 99 14.72 11.77 -12.09
CA HIS A 99 13.73 11.85 -11.00
C HIS A 99 12.65 12.90 -11.24
N HIS A 100 11.41 12.52 -10.95
CA HIS A 100 10.21 13.34 -11.05
C HIS A 100 9.49 13.33 -9.70
N GLU A 101 9.17 14.53 -9.21
CA GLU A 101 8.47 14.72 -7.93
C GLU A 101 7.09 15.31 -8.20
N ILE A 102 6.06 14.61 -7.72
CA ILE A 102 4.66 15.00 -7.87
C ILE A 102 4.18 15.52 -6.52
N ILE A 103 3.84 16.81 -6.48
CA ILE A 103 3.32 17.44 -5.26
C ILE A 103 1.80 17.51 -5.34
N VAL A 104 1.13 16.88 -4.38
CA VAL A 104 -0.33 16.92 -4.23
C VAL A 104 -0.66 17.93 -3.14
N GLY A 105 -1.50 18.92 -3.45
CA GLY A 105 -2.01 19.88 -2.49
C GLY A 105 -3.45 19.60 -2.09
N ALA A 106 -3.94 20.32 -1.09
CA ALA A 106 -5.31 20.16 -0.61
C ALA A 106 -6.34 20.49 -1.71
N GLN A 107 -6.03 21.44 -2.60
CA GLN A 107 -6.86 21.80 -3.75
C GLN A 107 -7.12 20.65 -4.74
N ASP A 108 -6.24 19.64 -4.77
CA ASP A 108 -6.36 18.52 -5.70
C ASP A 108 -7.29 17.43 -5.17
N LEU A 109 -7.52 17.40 -3.85
CA LEU A 109 -8.17 16.32 -3.12
C LEU A 109 -9.57 16.02 -3.68
N ALA A 110 -10.41 17.04 -3.82
CA ALA A 110 -11.79 16.89 -4.28
C ALA A 110 -11.88 16.23 -5.66
N SER A 111 -11.04 16.67 -6.59
CA SER A 111 -10.99 16.15 -7.96
C SER A 111 -10.45 14.72 -8.00
N LEU A 112 -9.38 14.44 -7.24
CA LEU A 112 -8.77 13.12 -7.18
C LEU A 112 -9.71 12.10 -6.52
N MET A 113 -10.39 12.45 -5.42
CA MET A 113 -11.40 11.61 -4.75
C MET A 113 -12.49 11.18 -5.73
N GLN A 114 -13.09 12.13 -6.46
CA GLN A 114 -14.13 11.83 -7.43
C GLN A 114 -13.64 10.90 -8.55
N GLN A 115 -12.43 11.12 -9.04
CA GLN A 115 -11.85 10.27 -10.08
C GLN A 115 -11.60 8.86 -9.55
N VAL A 116 -10.92 8.71 -8.41
CA VAL A 116 -10.63 7.41 -7.78
C VAL A 116 -11.92 6.63 -7.55
N VAL A 117 -12.95 7.25 -6.97
CA VAL A 117 -14.25 6.59 -6.71
C VAL A 117 -14.90 6.11 -8.00
N ARG A 118 -14.89 6.92 -9.07
CA ARG A 118 -15.45 6.52 -10.37
C ARG A 118 -14.70 5.33 -10.99
N VAL A 119 -13.40 5.23 -10.76
CA VAL A 119 -12.57 4.16 -11.33
C VAL A 119 -12.73 2.87 -10.55
N LEU A 120 -12.72 2.95 -9.22
CA LEU A 120 -12.86 1.79 -8.36
C LEU A 120 -14.29 1.23 -8.37
N GLY A 121 -15.29 2.08 -8.62
CA GLY A 121 -16.69 1.69 -8.64
C GLY A 121 -17.23 1.22 -7.29
N ASN A 122 -16.50 1.45 -6.19
CA ASN A 122 -16.87 1.07 -4.84
C ASN A 122 -16.48 2.15 -3.81
N PRO A 123 -17.15 2.19 -2.64
CA PRO A 123 -16.90 3.19 -1.61
C PRO A 123 -15.78 2.81 -0.61
N GLY A 124 -15.05 1.71 -0.82
CA GLY A 124 -13.98 1.24 0.08
C GLY A 124 -12.61 1.91 -0.15
N GLY A 125 -12.57 3.03 -0.90
CA GLY A 125 -11.33 3.65 -1.35
C GLY A 125 -10.41 4.08 -0.20
N TYR A 126 -9.20 3.53 -0.19
CA TYR A 126 -8.16 3.94 0.75
C TYR A 126 -7.67 5.36 0.45
N ASP A 127 -7.27 6.08 1.49
CA ASP A 127 -6.91 7.50 1.43
C ASP A 127 -5.56 7.77 0.76
N GLU A 128 -4.73 6.76 0.53
CA GLU A 128 -3.54 6.89 -0.32
C GLU A 128 -3.84 6.93 -1.82
N PHE A 129 -5.00 6.40 -2.26
CA PHE A 129 -5.31 6.24 -3.68
C PHE A 129 -5.38 7.55 -4.48
N PRO A 130 -5.91 8.67 -3.97
CA PRO A 130 -5.82 9.97 -4.65
C PRO A 130 -4.38 10.32 -5.02
N CYS A 131 -3.46 10.16 -4.07
CA CYS A 131 -2.06 10.51 -4.20
C CYS A 131 -1.34 9.57 -5.18
N LEU A 132 -1.56 8.26 -5.05
CA LEU A 132 -1.02 7.28 -5.99
C LEU A 132 -1.59 7.45 -7.41
N PHE A 133 -2.87 7.82 -7.53
CA PHE A 133 -3.47 8.08 -8.83
C PHE A 133 -2.88 9.32 -9.50
N ALA A 134 -2.56 10.37 -8.73
CA ALA A 134 -1.80 11.51 -9.26
C ALA A 134 -0.41 11.08 -9.77
N LEU A 135 0.31 10.24 -9.02
CA LEU A 135 1.59 9.67 -9.44
C LEU A 135 1.47 8.90 -10.76
N TRP A 136 0.50 7.98 -10.87
CA TRP A 136 0.34 7.17 -12.08
C TRP A 136 -0.07 8.00 -13.30
N ARG A 137 -0.92 9.01 -13.12
CA ARG A 137 -1.32 9.94 -14.18
C ARG A 137 -0.17 10.80 -14.69
N ASP A 138 0.77 11.16 -13.82
CA ASP A 138 1.95 11.91 -14.25
C ASP A 138 2.97 10.98 -14.90
N ALA A 139 3.24 9.81 -14.29
CA ALA A 139 4.16 8.83 -14.84
C ALA A 139 3.78 8.35 -16.25
N SER A 140 2.49 8.16 -16.53
CA SER A 140 2.02 7.71 -17.85
C SER A 140 2.30 8.68 -19.00
N ARG A 141 2.67 9.93 -18.70
CA ARG A 141 3.13 10.90 -19.70
C ARG A 141 4.50 10.55 -20.28
N SER A 142 5.29 9.78 -19.54
CA SER A 142 6.72 9.56 -19.82
C SER A 142 7.13 8.09 -19.86
N VAL A 143 6.31 7.18 -19.33
CA VAL A 143 6.58 5.73 -19.30
C VAL A 143 5.30 4.94 -19.55
N GLN A 144 5.41 3.78 -20.20
CA GLN A 144 4.29 2.86 -20.39
C GLN A 144 4.18 1.85 -19.24
N THR A 145 5.32 1.53 -18.62
CA THR A 145 5.38 0.57 -17.51
C THR A 145 6.00 1.22 -16.27
N LEU A 146 5.35 1.08 -15.11
CA LEU A 146 5.88 1.56 -13.83
C LEU A 146 6.07 0.42 -12.84
N PHE A 147 7.29 0.27 -12.35
CA PHE A 147 7.65 -0.71 -11.34
C PHE A 147 7.39 -0.19 -9.92
N SER A 148 6.92 -1.06 -9.03
CA SER A 148 6.66 -0.73 -7.64
C SER A 148 7.19 -1.78 -6.66
N GLY A 149 7.56 -1.32 -5.45
CA GLY A 149 7.97 -2.15 -4.30
C GLY A 149 6.81 -2.69 -3.45
N ASN A 150 5.57 -2.61 -3.94
CA ASN A 150 4.39 -3.09 -3.24
C ASN A 150 4.48 -4.57 -2.82
N LEU A 151 3.69 -4.95 -1.82
CA LEU A 151 3.63 -6.27 -1.19
C LEU A 151 4.82 -6.64 -0.30
N SER A 152 5.93 -5.87 -0.33
CA SER A 152 7.10 -6.12 0.52
C SER A 152 6.75 -6.23 2.02
N ASP A 153 5.88 -5.33 2.52
CA ASP A 153 5.47 -5.33 3.94
C ASP A 153 4.77 -6.63 4.35
N THR A 154 3.90 -7.13 3.48
CA THR A 154 3.14 -8.36 3.67
C THR A 154 4.01 -9.61 3.53
N LEU A 155 5.04 -9.55 2.69
CA LEU A 155 5.98 -10.67 2.56
C LEU A 155 6.95 -10.72 3.76
N PHE A 156 7.51 -9.59 4.16
CA PHE A 156 8.68 -9.57 5.05
C PHE A 156 8.43 -8.92 6.40
N GLY A 157 7.18 -8.68 6.78
CA GLY A 157 6.82 -8.14 8.09
C GLY A 157 7.29 -6.70 8.25
N GLY A 158 6.73 -5.79 7.46
CA GLY A 158 7.25 -4.42 7.35
C GLY A 158 6.55 -3.30 8.11
N MET A 159 5.31 -3.52 8.56
CA MET A 159 4.54 -2.56 9.32
C MET A 159 4.95 -2.53 10.81
N PRO A 160 4.86 -1.37 11.50
CA PRO A 160 5.17 -1.27 12.93
C PRO A 160 4.46 -2.30 13.80
N TYR A 161 3.16 -2.56 13.55
CA TYR A 161 2.39 -3.53 14.31
C TYR A 161 2.90 -4.98 14.17
N HIS A 162 3.66 -5.32 13.12
CA HIS A 162 4.29 -6.64 13.02
C HIS A 162 5.35 -6.85 14.10
N ARG A 163 6.05 -5.79 14.50
CA ARG A 163 6.96 -5.81 15.65
C ARG A 163 6.19 -6.05 16.94
N ASP A 164 5.05 -5.40 17.12
CA ASP A 164 4.20 -5.61 18.30
C ASP A 164 3.64 -7.03 18.38
N LEU A 165 3.28 -7.62 17.23
CA LEU A 165 2.91 -9.04 17.15
C LEU A 165 4.08 -9.95 17.51
N TRP A 166 5.28 -9.65 17.00
CA TRP A 166 6.49 -10.40 17.30
C TRP A 166 6.86 -10.33 18.79
N LEU A 167 6.80 -9.15 19.41
CA LEU A 167 7.07 -8.96 20.84
C LEU A 167 6.08 -9.72 21.71
N ARG A 168 4.78 -9.70 21.35
CA ARG A 168 3.74 -10.47 22.04
C ARG A 168 3.91 -11.99 21.90
N MET A 169 4.50 -12.45 20.80
CA MET A 169 4.79 -13.87 20.58
C MET A 169 6.04 -14.35 21.33
N ASN A 170 7.05 -13.49 21.46
CA ASN A 170 8.34 -13.82 22.10
C ASN A 170 8.44 -13.33 23.55
N ASP A 171 7.35 -12.79 24.07
CA ASP A 171 7.11 -12.47 25.46
C ASP A 171 8.29 -11.81 26.20
N VAL A 172 8.70 -10.65 25.69
CA VAL A 172 9.70 -9.80 26.34
C VAL A 172 9.08 -9.00 27.51
N ARG A 173 7.76 -9.11 27.78
CA ARG A 173 7.07 -8.29 28.80
C ARG A 173 5.97 -8.97 29.66
N ASP A 174 5.41 -10.13 29.34
CA ASP A 174 4.25 -10.69 30.06
C ASP A 174 4.35 -12.22 30.29
N ASP A 175 5.21 -12.61 31.25
CA ASP A 175 5.25 -13.97 31.80
C ASP A 175 3.83 -14.48 32.17
N VAL A 176 3.56 -15.74 31.82
CA VAL A 176 2.41 -16.57 32.23
C VAL A 176 1.04 -16.22 31.60
N SER A 177 0.60 -16.95 30.56
CA SER A 177 -0.82 -17.46 30.42
C SER A 177 -1.32 -17.86 29.02
N ARG A 178 -0.49 -18.16 28.01
CA ARG A 178 -1.01 -18.63 26.70
C ARG A 178 -0.43 -19.96 26.22
N LYS A 179 -0.61 -21.00 27.03
CA LYS A 179 -0.78 -22.34 26.45
C LYS A 179 -2.22 -22.43 25.97
N ASP A 180 -2.42 -22.69 24.68
CA ASP A 180 -3.74 -23.10 24.23
C ASP A 180 -4.15 -24.39 24.93
N GLN A 181 -5.44 -24.57 25.20
CA GLN A 181 -5.97 -25.78 25.84
C GLN A 181 -5.88 -27.02 24.91
N SER A 182 -5.32 -26.88 23.71
CA SER A 182 -5.24 -27.93 22.69
C SER A 182 -3.88 -28.63 22.61
N GLY A 183 -2.91 -28.23 23.45
CA GLY A 183 -1.57 -28.83 23.50
C GLY A 183 -0.72 -28.54 22.26
N LYS A 184 -1.14 -27.61 21.40
CA LYS A 184 -0.32 -27.11 20.30
C LYS A 184 0.51 -25.93 20.83
N GLY A 185 1.77 -25.84 20.38
CA GLY A 185 2.66 -24.73 20.77
C GLY A 185 2.05 -23.36 20.43
N PRO A 186 2.60 -22.26 20.98
CA PRO A 186 2.06 -20.92 20.74
C PRO A 186 1.91 -20.67 19.23
N LYS A 187 0.71 -20.26 18.80
CA LYS A 187 0.44 -19.90 17.40
C LYS A 187 1.36 -18.76 17.00
N ASP A 188 2.07 -18.91 15.88
CA ASP A 188 2.89 -17.84 15.31
C ASP A 188 1.99 -16.71 14.82
N LEU A 189 1.75 -15.73 15.70
CA LEU A 189 0.83 -14.63 15.48
C LEU A 189 1.25 -13.76 14.29
N LEU A 190 2.56 -13.64 14.06
CA LEU A 190 3.09 -12.90 12.93
C LEU A 190 2.83 -13.67 11.64
N PHE A 191 3.13 -14.97 11.59
CA PHE A 191 2.84 -15.80 10.42
C PHE A 191 1.35 -15.77 10.07
N GLU A 192 0.46 -15.94 11.05
CA GLU A 192 -0.97 -15.93 10.82
C GLU A 192 -1.47 -14.58 10.31
N ASN A 193 -0.97 -13.48 10.87
CA ASN A 193 -1.33 -12.14 10.39
C ASN A 193 -0.85 -11.89 8.96
N LEU A 194 0.38 -12.26 8.61
CA LEU A 194 0.90 -12.12 7.24
C LEU A 194 0.14 -13.02 6.25
N ARG A 195 -0.17 -14.26 6.65
CA ARG A 195 -0.96 -15.21 5.86
C ARG A 195 -2.37 -14.68 5.59
N GLN A 196 -3.03 -14.13 6.61
CA GLN A 196 -4.35 -13.51 6.48
C GLN A 196 -4.27 -12.27 5.59
N SER A 197 -3.27 -11.41 5.79
CA SER A 197 -3.03 -10.24 4.95
C SER A 197 -2.87 -10.63 3.48
N LEU A 198 -2.14 -11.69 3.15
CA LEU A 198 -2.03 -12.19 1.76
C LEU A 198 -3.36 -12.65 1.15
N THR A 199 -4.31 -13.06 1.99
CA THR A 199 -5.66 -13.46 1.56
C THR A 199 -6.56 -12.25 1.32
N ASP A 200 -6.45 -11.24 2.19
CA ASP A 200 -7.28 -10.02 2.12
C ASP A 200 -6.74 -8.98 1.12
N TRP A 201 -5.48 -9.08 0.70
CA TRP A 201 -4.78 -8.11 -0.16
C TRP A 201 -5.28 -8.04 -1.62
N ASP A 202 -6.28 -8.84 -2.01
CA ASP A 202 -6.88 -8.82 -3.36
C ASP A 202 -7.49 -7.44 -3.66
N GLU A 203 -8.15 -6.81 -2.68
CA GLU A 203 -8.82 -5.52 -2.89
C GLU A 203 -7.83 -4.37 -3.11
N ARG A 204 -6.70 -4.34 -2.39
CA ARG A 204 -5.73 -3.23 -2.49
C ARG A 204 -4.88 -3.31 -3.76
N ILE A 205 -4.30 -4.47 -4.10
CA ILE A 205 -3.50 -4.59 -5.35
C ILE A 205 -4.38 -4.48 -6.59
N GLY A 206 -5.57 -5.08 -6.56
CA GLY A 206 -6.55 -4.97 -7.63
C GLY A 206 -6.90 -3.51 -7.90
N ALA A 207 -7.22 -2.75 -6.84
CA ALA A 207 -7.51 -1.32 -6.93
C ALA A 207 -6.34 -0.51 -7.52
N GLN A 208 -5.11 -0.72 -7.06
CA GLN A 208 -3.94 0.00 -7.60
C GLN A 208 -3.68 -0.32 -9.07
N THR A 209 -3.81 -1.60 -9.46
CA THR A 209 -3.64 -2.03 -10.86
C THR A 209 -4.72 -1.42 -11.75
N LEU A 210 -5.96 -1.36 -11.27
CA LEU A 210 -7.09 -0.74 -11.97
C LEU A 210 -6.90 0.77 -12.15
N LEU A 211 -6.49 1.47 -11.08
CA LEU A 211 -6.21 2.90 -11.11
C LEU A 211 -5.04 3.24 -12.04
N ALA A 212 -3.94 2.49 -11.99
CA ALA A 212 -2.82 2.67 -12.91
C ALA A 212 -3.23 2.41 -14.36
N SER A 213 -3.96 1.32 -14.61
CA SER A 213 -4.48 1.00 -15.95
C SER A 213 -5.38 2.12 -16.49
N ARG A 214 -6.22 2.71 -15.64
CA ARG A 214 -7.06 3.85 -16.02
C ARG A 214 -6.27 5.12 -16.36
N ALA A 215 -5.07 5.24 -15.82
CA ALA A 215 -4.12 6.29 -16.16
C ALA A 215 -3.27 5.95 -17.40
N ASP A 216 -3.62 4.90 -18.15
CA ASP A 216 -2.87 4.37 -19.31
C ASP A 216 -1.47 3.86 -18.95
N LEU A 217 -1.33 3.30 -17.74
CA LEU A 217 -0.06 2.84 -17.19
C LEU A 217 -0.12 1.36 -16.79
N GLN A 218 0.86 0.57 -17.23
CA GLN A 218 1.05 -0.79 -16.74
C GLN A 218 1.82 -0.78 -15.41
N LEU A 219 1.14 -1.10 -14.31
CA LEU A 219 1.79 -1.27 -13.01
C LEU A 219 2.39 -2.67 -12.88
N VAL A 220 3.68 -2.74 -12.55
CA VAL A 220 4.42 -4.00 -12.36
C VAL A 220 4.92 -4.09 -10.93
N MET A 221 4.53 -5.15 -10.23
CA MET A 221 4.94 -5.42 -8.84
C MET A 221 5.79 -6.70 -8.80
N PRO A 222 7.13 -6.62 -8.90
CA PRO A 222 7.99 -7.82 -8.95
C PRO A 222 7.86 -8.71 -7.71
N LEU A 223 7.47 -8.14 -6.57
CA LEU A 223 7.28 -8.87 -5.32
C LEU A 223 6.01 -9.73 -5.29
N SER A 224 5.04 -9.51 -6.18
CA SER A 224 3.82 -10.35 -6.28
C SER A 224 4.04 -11.69 -6.98
N ARG A 225 5.28 -12.01 -7.37
CA ARG A 225 5.59 -13.31 -7.99
C ARG A 225 5.36 -14.45 -7.01
N ARG A 226 4.69 -15.51 -7.48
CA ARG A 226 4.44 -16.73 -6.72
C ARG A 226 5.69 -17.28 -6.03
N SER A 227 6.85 -17.24 -6.68
CA SER A 227 8.10 -17.69 -6.09
C SER A 227 8.54 -16.91 -4.85
N LEU A 228 8.30 -15.59 -4.82
CA LEU A 228 8.58 -14.74 -3.65
C LEU A 228 7.53 -14.92 -2.55
N LEU A 229 6.26 -15.13 -2.92
CA LEU A 229 5.20 -15.53 -1.99
C LEU A 229 5.53 -16.86 -1.31
N ASP A 230 5.89 -17.88 -2.09
CA ASP A 230 6.26 -19.22 -1.60
C ASP A 230 7.53 -19.17 -0.73
N LEU A 231 8.52 -18.34 -1.08
CA LEU A 231 9.69 -18.13 -0.23
C LEU A 231 9.33 -17.41 1.07
N SER A 232 8.51 -16.37 1.01
CA SER A 232 8.05 -15.61 2.16
C SER A 232 7.30 -16.48 3.16
N LEU A 233 6.39 -17.33 2.69
CA LEU A 233 5.66 -18.27 3.54
C LEU A 233 6.59 -19.37 4.10
N ARG A 234 7.76 -19.57 3.47
CA ARG A 234 8.85 -20.41 3.96
C ARG A 234 9.85 -19.73 4.89
N LEU A 235 9.68 -18.46 5.24
CA LEU A 235 10.53 -17.78 6.20
C LEU A 235 9.95 -17.86 7.63
N PRO A 236 10.72 -18.35 8.62
CA PRO A 236 10.42 -18.19 10.04
C PRO A 236 10.18 -16.71 10.40
N ALA A 237 9.17 -16.45 11.25
CA ALA A 237 8.84 -15.12 11.75
C ALA A 237 10.05 -14.35 12.31
N ARG A 238 10.94 -15.05 13.03
CA ARG A 238 12.19 -14.49 13.61
C ARG A 238 13.20 -13.97 12.58
N GLN A 239 13.14 -14.41 11.32
CA GLN A 239 13.98 -13.83 10.26
C GLN A 239 13.36 -12.55 9.71
N LYS A 240 12.02 -12.50 9.60
CA LYS A 240 11.30 -11.32 9.08
C LYS A 240 11.39 -10.12 10.02
N VAL A 241 11.15 -10.36 11.31
CA VAL A 241 11.03 -9.32 12.34
C VAL A 241 11.85 -9.71 13.56
N THR A 242 12.52 -8.74 14.15
CA THR A 242 13.30 -8.86 15.39
C THR A 242 12.82 -7.86 16.43
N GLU A 243 13.38 -7.91 17.64
CA GLU A 243 13.08 -6.95 18.70
C GLU A 243 13.33 -5.50 18.27
N CYS A 244 14.32 -5.24 17.42
CA CYS A 244 14.67 -3.87 17.04
C CYS A 244 14.15 -3.48 15.65
N HIS A 245 13.92 -4.45 14.76
CA HIS A 245 13.74 -4.15 13.35
C HIS A 245 12.62 -4.97 12.69
N VAL A 246 11.84 -4.29 11.87
CA VAL A 246 10.99 -4.87 10.84
C VAL A 246 11.81 -5.12 9.57
N LYS A 247 11.38 -6.04 8.71
CA LYS A 247 12.06 -6.41 7.45
C LYS A 247 13.54 -6.78 7.61
N SER A 248 13.91 -7.42 8.71
CA SER A 248 15.32 -7.73 9.01
C SER A 248 15.95 -8.55 7.89
N PHE A 249 15.31 -9.67 7.51
CA PHE A 249 15.78 -10.53 6.41
C PHE A 249 15.80 -9.85 5.04
N PHE A 250 14.79 -9.03 4.73
CA PHE A 250 14.75 -8.30 3.46
C PHE A 250 15.89 -7.28 3.39
N ARG A 251 16.09 -6.48 4.45
CA ARG A 251 17.19 -5.50 4.55
C ARG A 251 18.55 -6.16 4.44
N GLU A 252 18.75 -7.30 5.10
CA GLU A 252 19.97 -8.09 4.99
C GLU A 252 20.24 -8.50 3.54
N SER A 253 19.23 -9.04 2.85
CA SER A 253 19.36 -9.51 1.46
C SER A 253 19.73 -8.41 0.47
N ILE A 254 19.34 -7.16 0.71
CA ILE A 254 19.61 -6.03 -0.18
C ILE A 254 20.76 -5.14 0.31
N SER A 255 21.45 -5.52 1.39
CA SER A 255 22.49 -4.70 2.03
C SER A 255 23.65 -4.32 1.11
N SER A 256 23.94 -5.16 0.11
CA SER A 256 24.97 -4.90 -0.91
C SER A 256 24.49 -4.01 -2.08
N LEU A 257 23.21 -3.66 -2.14
CA LEU A 257 22.61 -2.89 -3.23
C LEU A 257 22.51 -1.40 -2.93
N LEU A 258 22.41 -1.04 -1.65
CA LEU A 258 22.05 0.30 -1.19
C LEU A 258 22.95 0.71 -0.02
N PRO A 259 23.20 2.01 0.16
CA PRO A 259 24.04 2.49 1.24
C PRO A 259 23.27 2.50 2.58
N PRO A 260 23.96 2.51 3.73
CA PRO A 260 23.33 2.46 5.05
C PRO A 260 22.26 3.53 5.28
N GLU A 261 22.43 4.73 4.73
CA GLU A 261 21.52 5.87 4.88
C GLU A 261 20.14 5.60 4.24
N ILE A 262 20.09 4.77 3.19
CA ILE A 262 18.84 4.31 2.57
C ILE A 262 18.31 3.08 3.32
N LEU A 263 19.17 2.12 3.66
CA LEU A 263 18.78 0.86 4.31
C LEU A 263 18.15 1.05 5.70
N HIS A 264 18.62 2.05 6.45
CA HIS A 264 18.19 2.31 7.83
C HIS A 264 17.23 3.49 7.95
N ARG A 265 16.74 4.05 6.82
CA ARG A 265 15.77 5.12 6.86
C ARG A 265 14.48 4.68 7.56
N PRO A 266 13.87 5.52 8.42
CA PRO A 266 12.56 5.26 8.96
C PRO A 266 11.53 5.02 7.84
N LYS A 267 10.64 4.05 8.06
CA LYS A 267 9.56 3.74 7.10
C LYS A 267 8.45 4.79 7.23
N GLY A 268 8.14 5.47 6.13
CA GLY A 268 6.90 6.22 5.96
C GLY A 268 5.74 5.31 5.52
N ILE A 269 4.52 5.78 5.75
CA ILE A 269 3.30 5.18 5.20
C ILE A 269 2.77 6.19 4.19
N GLN A 270 2.62 5.75 2.94
CA GLN A 270 1.88 6.54 1.96
C GLN A 270 0.41 6.56 2.39
N GLN A 271 -0.05 7.73 2.79
CA GLN A 271 -1.43 8.03 3.18
C GLN A 271 -1.72 9.50 2.87
N LEU A 272 -2.94 9.97 3.13
CA LEU A 272 -3.18 11.40 3.03
C LEU A 272 -2.45 12.15 4.16
N ARG A 273 -1.85 13.31 3.85
CA ARG A 273 -1.22 14.12 4.90
C ARG A 273 -2.31 14.72 5.79
N TYR A 274 -2.14 14.56 7.10
CA TYR A 274 -3.04 15.16 8.10
C TYR A 274 -2.47 16.47 8.61
N ASP A 275 -2.47 17.50 7.77
CA ASP A 275 -2.11 18.86 8.17
C ASP A 275 -3.34 19.78 8.21
N ALA A 276 -3.10 21.05 8.55
CA ALA A 276 -4.17 22.04 8.68
C ALA A 276 -4.94 22.25 7.38
N ASP A 277 -4.27 22.24 6.24
CA ASP A 277 -4.87 22.53 4.93
C ASP A 277 -5.71 21.35 4.43
N MET A 278 -5.20 20.12 4.57
CA MET A 278 -5.94 18.91 4.25
C MET A 278 -7.15 18.72 5.16
N ARG A 279 -7.01 18.96 6.47
CA ARG A 279 -8.14 18.95 7.41
C ARG A 279 -9.21 19.97 7.00
N ASP A 280 -8.80 21.19 6.70
CA ASP A 280 -9.72 22.27 6.39
C ASP A 280 -10.48 21.98 5.08
N THR A 281 -9.79 21.44 4.09
CA THR A 281 -10.39 20.98 2.83
C THR A 281 -11.34 19.81 3.07
N LEU A 282 -10.96 18.81 3.88
CA LEU A 282 -11.83 17.69 4.19
C LEU A 282 -13.12 18.18 4.87
N LEU A 283 -13.01 19.09 5.84
CA LEU A 283 -14.17 19.68 6.52
C LEU A 283 -15.06 20.50 5.57
N GLU A 284 -14.47 21.24 4.63
CA GLU A 284 -15.22 21.93 3.59
C GLU A 284 -16.00 20.95 2.71
N LEU A 285 -15.35 19.88 2.25
CA LEU A 285 -16.00 18.82 1.50
C LEU A 285 -17.09 18.13 2.33
N SER A 286 -16.84 17.86 3.61
CA SER A 286 -17.84 17.27 4.52
C SER A 286 -19.10 18.12 4.61
N ARG A 287 -18.97 19.44 4.76
CA ARG A 287 -20.15 20.35 4.76
C ARG A 287 -20.92 20.33 3.44
N ARG A 288 -20.23 20.09 2.32
CA ARG A 288 -20.83 20.06 0.99
C ARG A 288 -21.54 18.74 0.67
N TYR A 289 -20.94 17.62 1.03
CA TYR A 289 -21.43 16.29 0.66
C TYR A 289 -22.26 15.62 1.76
N LEU A 290 -22.00 15.91 3.03
CA LEU A 290 -22.66 15.27 4.17
C LEU A 290 -23.81 16.12 4.72
N THR A 291 -24.60 16.72 3.82
CA THR A 291 -25.81 17.47 4.21
C THR A 291 -26.87 16.50 4.74
N LYS A 292 -27.69 16.95 5.70
CA LYS A 292 -28.77 16.16 6.32
C LYS A 292 -29.60 15.37 5.30
N ASP A 293 -30.13 16.02 4.27
CA ASP A 293 -30.98 15.38 3.25
C ASP A 293 -30.28 14.23 2.50
N ARG A 294 -28.96 14.34 2.29
CA ARG A 294 -28.16 13.32 1.60
C ARG A 294 -27.90 12.13 2.50
N VAL A 295 -27.49 12.39 3.73
CA VAL A 295 -27.21 11.36 4.74
C VAL A 295 -28.49 10.58 5.08
N GLU A 296 -29.62 11.28 5.26
CA GLU A 296 -30.93 10.66 5.55
C GLU A 296 -31.43 9.77 4.40
N ARG A 297 -31.11 10.11 3.14
CA ARG A 297 -31.51 9.32 1.97
C ARG A 297 -31.02 7.87 2.03
N HIS A 298 -29.80 7.65 2.53
CA HIS A 298 -29.16 6.34 2.53
C HIS A 298 -29.27 5.62 3.89
N ALA A 299 -29.54 6.36 4.97
CA ALA A 299 -29.78 5.82 6.32
C ALA A 299 -28.69 4.85 6.84
N ILE A 300 -27.43 5.06 6.44
CA ILE A 300 -26.27 4.26 6.89
C ILE A 300 -25.62 4.86 8.15
N VAL A 301 -25.60 6.20 8.24
CA VAL A 301 -25.01 6.96 9.34
C VAL A 301 -26.04 7.95 9.86
N SER A 302 -26.04 8.23 11.17
CA SER A 302 -26.89 9.25 11.78
C SER A 302 -26.48 10.66 11.32
N PRO A 303 -27.43 11.52 10.87
CA PRO A 303 -27.15 12.94 10.61
C PRO A 303 -26.59 13.68 11.81
N ASP A 304 -27.00 13.30 13.03
CA ASP A 304 -26.51 13.91 14.27
C ASP A 304 -25.04 13.55 14.53
N ASP A 305 -24.64 12.30 14.27
CA ASP A 305 -23.25 11.86 14.41
C ASP A 305 -22.34 12.54 13.38
N VAL A 306 -22.82 12.70 12.14
CA VAL A 306 -22.14 13.46 11.09
C VAL A 306 -21.97 14.91 11.53
N GLN A 307 -23.04 15.55 12.02
CA GLN A 307 -22.98 16.94 12.46
C GLN A 307 -22.05 17.13 13.66
N ALA A 308 -22.03 16.19 14.61
CA ALA A 308 -21.05 16.18 15.71
C ALA A 308 -19.61 16.10 15.17
N CYS A 309 -19.35 15.16 14.25
CA CYS A 309 -18.05 15.00 13.60
C CYS A 309 -17.63 16.23 12.78
N ILE A 310 -18.54 17.05 12.25
CA ILE A 310 -18.19 18.27 11.49
C ILE A 310 -18.03 19.49 12.41
N SER A 311 -18.83 19.59 13.47
CA SER A 311 -18.94 20.78 14.32
C SER A 311 -17.93 20.86 15.47
N GLU A 312 -17.35 19.73 15.88
CA GLU A 312 -16.27 19.73 16.86
C GLU A 312 -15.09 20.63 16.42
N SER A 313 -14.46 21.31 17.39
CA SER A 313 -13.32 22.21 17.17
C SER A 313 -12.21 21.55 16.33
N LYS A 314 -11.57 22.36 15.48
CA LYS A 314 -10.36 21.99 14.74
C LYS A 314 -9.22 21.58 15.67
N ASP A 315 -9.21 22.07 16.91
CA ASP A 315 -8.18 21.77 17.91
C ASP A 315 -8.25 20.31 18.42
N ASN A 316 -9.41 19.65 18.28
CA ASN A 316 -9.63 18.26 18.67
C ASN A 316 -9.64 17.30 17.46
N PHE A 317 -9.14 17.73 16.32
CA PHE A 317 -9.23 16.96 15.10
C PHE A 317 -8.19 15.82 15.08
N THR A 318 -8.66 14.59 15.24
CA THR A 318 -7.81 13.38 15.29
C THR A 318 -7.74 12.66 13.94
N GLU A 319 -6.72 11.81 13.77
CA GLU A 319 -6.61 10.93 12.60
C GLU A 319 -7.81 9.98 12.47
N ALA A 320 -8.31 9.43 13.57
CA ALA A 320 -9.50 8.58 13.57
C ALA A 320 -10.74 9.34 13.07
N ARG A 321 -10.88 10.62 13.42
CA ARG A 321 -11.94 11.49 12.91
C ARG A 321 -11.74 11.82 11.43
N PHE A 322 -10.51 12.05 11.00
CA PHE A 322 -10.18 12.20 9.57
C PHE A 322 -10.70 11.00 8.77
N GLN A 323 -10.33 9.79 9.19
CA GLN A 323 -10.72 8.55 8.51
C GLN A 323 -12.23 8.32 8.52
N THR A 324 -12.88 8.67 9.63
CA THR A 324 -14.35 8.62 9.74
C THR A 324 -15.02 9.53 8.69
N LEU A 325 -14.59 10.79 8.61
CA LEU A 325 -15.11 11.75 7.64
C LEU A 325 -14.78 11.35 6.19
N TRP A 326 -13.56 10.85 5.95
CA TRP A 326 -13.13 10.31 4.67
C TRP A 326 -14.07 9.21 4.18
N ASN A 327 -14.36 8.21 5.02
CA ASN A 327 -15.23 7.09 4.66
C ASN A 327 -16.65 7.55 4.33
N MET A 328 -17.21 8.47 5.13
CA MET A 328 -18.54 9.04 4.87
C MET A 328 -18.55 9.83 3.55
N LEU A 329 -17.50 10.61 3.28
CA LEU A 329 -17.35 11.38 2.04
C LEU A 329 -17.24 10.50 0.81
N ILE A 330 -16.36 9.49 0.85
CA ILE A 330 -16.18 8.56 -0.26
C ILE A 330 -17.49 7.83 -0.56
N PHE A 331 -18.23 7.42 0.48
CA PHE A 331 -19.53 6.81 0.32
C PHE A 331 -20.52 7.75 -0.39
N GLU A 332 -20.66 9.00 0.06
CA GLU A 332 -21.57 9.98 -0.56
C GLU A 332 -21.16 10.38 -2.00
N ILE A 333 -19.86 10.45 -2.29
CA ILE A 333 -19.35 10.66 -3.65
C ILE A 333 -19.67 9.46 -4.54
N TRP A 334 -19.57 8.24 -3.99
CA TRP A 334 -19.91 7.02 -4.70
C TRP A 334 -21.41 6.93 -4.99
N THR A 335 -22.27 7.26 -4.03
CA THR A 335 -23.72 7.25 -4.25
C THR A 335 -24.12 8.26 -5.32
N ASP A 336 -23.54 9.46 -5.35
CA ASP A 336 -23.75 10.42 -6.45
C ASP A 336 -23.35 9.85 -7.82
N ALA A 337 -22.24 9.12 -7.87
CA ALA A 337 -21.72 8.58 -9.12
C ALA A 337 -22.51 7.36 -9.63
N PHE A 338 -23.04 6.51 -8.74
CA PHE A 338 -23.54 5.18 -9.10
C PHE A 338 -24.95 4.85 -8.61
N ALA A 339 -25.39 5.37 -7.47
CA ALA A 339 -26.69 5.04 -6.86
C ALA A 339 -27.77 6.07 -7.21
N ASN A 340 -27.41 7.34 -7.22
CA ASN A 340 -28.31 8.49 -7.44
C ASN A 340 -28.27 8.98 -8.90
N ALA A 341 -27.35 8.48 -9.72
CA ALA A 341 -27.27 8.85 -11.12
C ALA A 341 -28.58 8.44 -11.83
N PRO A 342 -29.24 9.33 -12.58
CA PRO A 342 -30.46 8.98 -13.31
C PRO A 342 -30.14 7.80 -14.23
N SER A 343 -31.05 6.82 -14.24
CA SER A 343 -30.90 5.61 -15.04
C SER A 343 -30.62 6.04 -16.48
N GLN A 344 -29.44 5.72 -17.01
CA GLN A 344 -29.20 5.90 -18.43
C GLN A 344 -30.25 5.05 -19.15
N SER A 345 -31.16 5.71 -19.87
CA SER A 345 -32.18 5.06 -20.69
C SER A 345 -31.50 3.98 -21.52
N LYS A 346 -31.98 2.73 -21.40
CA LYS A 346 -31.48 1.57 -22.14
C LYS A 346 -31.20 1.95 -23.61
N PRO A 347 -30.05 1.53 -24.20
CA PRO A 347 -29.92 1.60 -25.64
C PRO A 347 -31.02 0.73 -26.26
N ILE A 348 -31.77 1.33 -27.19
CA ILE A 348 -32.81 0.67 -28.01
C ILE A 348 -32.15 -0.38 -28.90
#